data_AF-C0JBP1-F1
#
_entry.id   AF-C0JBP1-F1
#
_cell.length_a   1.000
_cell.length_b   1.000
_cell.length_c   1.000
_cell.angle_alpha   90.00
_cell.angle_beta   90.00
_cell.angle_gamma   90.00
#
_symmetry.space_group_name_H-M   'P 1'
#
loop_
_entity.id
_entity.type
_entity.pdbx_description
1 polymer ?
#
loop_
_entity_poly.entity_id
_entity_poly.type
_entity_poly.pdbx_seq_one_letter_code
_entity_poly.pdbx_strand_id
1 'polypeptide(L)'
;MKEIVDENILNEDLKVKLISFIEEKKQFSFAELAYYHYIAFDGKNDKAIELLASGIELLILSADIFDDIEDKDNLQASWMKLDPSIATNAATALYTLSLQVIGSVSNHPKLLSLTLQYSLQSLQGQHVDLNLTASSESEYIEMIKLKSGSLVTLPSILGVYLATGECNETVEEYSRYLGVVEQIANDHYGLYYPNNNDFKTRHALAFNYLKNKFNQSSIDLLNFYAQENHMINNLEDLKGKLRESGVIQYLNVIKNLAVENFKESFKKLRLDEQRKNKLLIQLLRGI
;
A
#
# COMPACT_ATOMS: atom_id res chain seq x y z
N MET A 1 -19.25 -2.48 2.84
CA MET A 1 -18.88 -1.28 2.05
C MET A 1 -20.02 -0.73 1.20
N LYS A 2 -20.61 -1.47 0.25
CA LYS A 2 -21.68 -0.93 -0.62
C LYS A 2 -22.90 -0.43 0.17
N GLU A 3 -23.35 -1.21 1.15
CA GLU A 3 -24.46 -0.82 2.06
C GLU A 3 -24.15 0.48 2.80
N ILE A 4 -22.92 0.62 3.32
CA ILE A 4 -22.46 1.86 3.98
C ILE A 4 -22.58 3.06 3.03
N VAL A 5 -22.15 2.92 1.77
CA VAL A 5 -22.28 3.98 0.77
C VAL A 5 -23.75 4.30 0.47
N ASP A 6 -24.58 3.27 0.31
CA ASP A 6 -26.00 3.47 0.00
C ASP A 6 -26.76 4.19 1.12
N GLU A 7 -26.46 3.86 2.37
CA GLU A 7 -27.08 4.46 3.55
C GLU A 7 -26.63 5.90 3.83
N ASN A 8 -25.37 6.25 3.50
CA ASN A 8 -24.77 7.52 3.94
C ASN A 8 -24.65 8.57 2.82
N ILE A 9 -24.73 8.17 1.54
CA ILE A 9 -24.56 9.08 0.41
C ILE A 9 -25.92 9.39 -0.22
N LEU A 10 -26.41 10.61 0.01
CA LEU A 10 -27.73 11.06 -0.49
C LEU A 10 -27.72 11.47 -1.96
N ASN A 11 -26.57 11.88 -2.50
CA ASN A 11 -26.47 12.26 -3.89
C ASN A 11 -26.32 11.01 -4.77
N GLU A 12 -27.35 10.71 -5.57
CA GLU A 12 -27.41 9.49 -6.37
C GLU A 12 -26.28 9.37 -7.39
N ASP A 13 -25.86 10.47 -8.01
CA ASP A 13 -24.76 10.46 -8.99
C ASP A 13 -23.42 10.09 -8.35
N LEU A 14 -23.12 10.67 -7.19
CA LEU A 14 -21.94 10.32 -6.39
C LEU A 14 -22.04 8.87 -5.89
N LYS A 15 -23.20 8.46 -5.38
CA LYS A 15 -23.45 7.09 -4.88
C LYS A 15 -23.13 6.05 -5.95
N VAL A 16 -23.67 6.21 -7.16
CA VAL A 16 -23.43 5.30 -8.29
C VAL A 16 -21.94 5.19 -8.60
N LYS A 17 -21.21 6.31 -8.60
CA LYS A 17 -19.75 6.31 -8.80
C LYS A 17 -19.03 5.53 -7.70
N LEU A 18 -19.32 5.83 -6.44
CA LEU A 18 -18.65 5.16 -5.31
C LEU A 18 -18.92 3.64 -5.30
N ILE A 19 -20.15 3.23 -5.61
CA ILE A 19 -20.49 1.80 -5.75
C ILE A 19 -19.68 1.17 -6.89
N SER A 20 -19.56 1.84 -8.04
CA SER A 20 -18.76 1.32 -9.16
C SER A 20 -17.27 1.18 -8.80
N PHE A 21 -16.72 2.09 -8.00
CA PHE A 21 -15.33 2.02 -7.56
C PHE A 21 -15.12 0.83 -6.61
N ILE A 22 -16.07 0.60 -5.71
CA ILE A 22 -16.07 -0.56 -4.81
C ILE A 22 -16.16 -1.88 -5.60
N GLU A 23 -16.93 -1.90 -6.70
CA GLU A 23 -17.07 -3.08 -7.56
C GLU A 23 -15.82 -3.44 -8.35
N GLU A 24 -15.02 -2.44 -8.72
CA GLU A 24 -13.73 -2.67 -9.39
C GLU A 24 -12.67 -3.23 -8.44
N LYS A 25 -12.80 -3.00 -7.12
CA LYS A 25 -11.88 -3.54 -6.12
C LYS A 25 -12.05 -5.06 -6.00
N LYS A 26 -11.01 -5.81 -6.37
CA LYS A 26 -11.02 -7.28 -6.44
C LYS A 26 -10.53 -7.97 -5.15
N GLN A 27 -9.78 -7.26 -4.33
CA GLN A 27 -9.10 -7.80 -3.15
C GLN A 27 -9.31 -6.86 -1.96
N PHE A 28 -9.44 -7.46 -0.78
CA PHE A 28 -9.67 -6.77 0.48
C PHE A 28 -8.59 -7.16 1.51
N SER A 29 -7.33 -7.05 1.10
CA SER A 29 -6.18 -7.48 1.89
C SER A 29 -6.01 -6.69 3.19
N PHE A 30 -6.46 -5.42 3.24
CA PHE A 30 -6.34 -4.59 4.45
C PHE A 30 -7.42 -4.93 5.47
N ALA A 31 -8.63 -5.29 5.02
CA ALA A 31 -9.66 -5.89 5.86
C ALA A 31 -9.17 -7.21 6.47
N GLU A 32 -8.56 -8.07 5.65
CA GLU A 32 -7.97 -9.33 6.11
C GLU A 32 -6.86 -9.09 7.14
N LEU A 33 -5.96 -8.12 6.92
CA LEU A 33 -4.94 -7.75 7.89
C LEU A 33 -5.55 -7.37 9.23
N ALA A 34 -6.56 -6.49 9.25
CA ALA A 34 -7.23 -6.10 10.48
C ALA A 34 -7.87 -7.32 11.18
N TYR A 35 -8.55 -8.17 10.40
CA TYR A 35 -9.21 -9.37 10.91
C TYR A 35 -8.23 -10.40 11.49
N TYR A 36 -7.11 -10.69 10.81
CA TYR A 36 -6.12 -11.65 11.30
C TYR A 36 -5.49 -11.20 12.61
N HIS A 37 -5.17 -9.92 12.75
CA HIS A 37 -4.67 -9.37 14.00
C HIS A 37 -5.74 -9.39 15.09
N TYR A 38 -6.98 -9.01 14.77
CA TYR A 38 -8.10 -9.06 15.72
C TYR A 38 -8.28 -10.46 16.32
N ILE A 39 -8.32 -11.49 15.47
CA ILE A 39 -8.47 -12.89 15.92
C ILE A 39 -7.24 -13.39 16.67
N ALA A 40 -6.03 -13.02 16.23
CA ALA A 40 -4.79 -13.43 16.91
C ALA A 40 -4.70 -12.88 18.34
N PHE A 41 -5.32 -11.73 18.60
CA PHE A 41 -5.39 -11.07 19.91
C PHE A 41 -6.70 -11.32 20.66
N ASP A 42 -7.43 -12.39 20.30
CA ASP A 42 -8.64 -12.86 20.98
C ASP A 42 -9.89 -11.97 20.88
N GLY A 43 -9.99 -11.15 19.84
CA GLY A 43 -11.21 -10.39 19.57
C GLY A 43 -12.47 -11.26 19.48
N LYS A 44 -13.60 -10.77 20.01
CA LYS A 44 -14.87 -11.52 20.18
C LYS A 44 -16.12 -10.91 19.53
N ASN A 45 -16.01 -9.70 18.99
CA ASN A 45 -17.11 -8.93 18.44
C ASN A 45 -16.99 -8.87 16.92
N ASP A 46 -17.57 -9.88 16.26
CA ASP A 46 -17.52 -10.05 14.79
C ASP A 46 -18.07 -8.82 14.06
N LYS A 47 -19.18 -8.24 14.55
CA LYS A 47 -19.78 -7.05 13.94
C LYS A 47 -18.84 -5.84 13.99
N ALA A 48 -18.12 -5.66 15.10
CA ALA A 48 -17.20 -4.54 15.24
C ALA A 48 -16.00 -4.68 14.29
N ILE A 49 -15.44 -5.90 14.15
CA ILE A 49 -14.32 -6.11 13.23
C ILE A 49 -14.75 -6.02 11.76
N GLU A 50 -15.95 -6.50 11.40
CA GLU A 50 -16.51 -6.34 10.04
C GLU A 50 -16.71 -4.87 9.66
N LEU A 51 -17.22 -4.07 10.60
CA LEU A 51 -17.41 -2.64 10.40
C LEU A 51 -16.06 -1.90 10.30
N LEU A 52 -15.11 -2.22 11.18
CA LEU A 52 -13.74 -1.68 11.13
C LEU A 52 -13.06 -2.02 9.80
N ALA A 53 -13.11 -3.29 9.39
CA ALA A 53 -12.53 -3.77 8.14
C ALA A 53 -13.15 -3.07 6.92
N SER A 54 -14.47 -2.88 6.91
CA SER A 54 -15.16 -2.11 5.86
C SER A 54 -14.72 -0.65 5.83
N GLY A 55 -14.57 -0.01 6.98
CA GLY A 55 -14.07 1.36 7.07
C GLY A 55 -12.64 1.48 6.55
N ILE A 56 -11.76 0.55 6.94
CA ILE A 56 -10.39 0.50 6.45
C ILE A 56 -10.34 0.33 4.93
N GLU A 57 -11.13 -0.57 4.35
CA GLU A 57 -11.12 -0.78 2.89
C GLU A 57 -11.65 0.44 2.10
N LEU A 58 -12.60 1.20 2.66
CA LEU A 58 -13.02 2.47 2.08
C LEU A 58 -11.89 3.51 2.12
N LEU A 59 -11.14 3.55 3.23
CA LEU A 59 -9.97 4.43 3.38
C LEU A 59 -8.90 4.07 2.35
N ILE A 60 -8.56 2.79 2.23
CA ILE A 60 -7.56 2.31 1.27
C ILE A 60 -8.01 2.56 -0.16
N LEU A 61 -9.27 2.30 -0.51
CA LEU A 61 -9.79 2.64 -1.84
C LEU A 61 -9.67 4.14 -2.14
N SER A 62 -9.89 5.01 -1.15
CA SER A 62 -9.66 6.45 -1.35
C SER A 62 -8.18 6.78 -1.60
N ALA A 63 -7.27 6.10 -0.89
CA ALA A 63 -5.83 6.27 -1.07
C ALA A 63 -5.37 5.76 -2.45
N ASP A 64 -5.87 4.59 -2.89
CA ASP A 64 -5.62 4.04 -4.23
C ASP A 64 -6.04 5.05 -5.32
N ILE A 65 -7.23 5.65 -5.19
CA ILE A 65 -7.71 6.64 -6.18
C ILE A 65 -6.87 7.92 -6.16
N PHE A 66 -6.44 8.39 -4.99
CA PHE A 66 -5.56 9.57 -4.90
C PHE A 66 -4.20 9.28 -5.54
N ASP A 67 -3.59 8.14 -5.23
CA ASP A 67 -2.30 7.72 -5.79
C ASP A 67 -2.39 7.60 -7.31
N ASP A 68 -3.44 6.96 -7.84
CA ASP A 68 -3.62 6.82 -9.28
C ASP A 68 -3.74 8.18 -10.01
N ILE A 69 -4.40 9.16 -9.38
CA ILE A 69 -4.54 10.53 -9.91
C ILE A 69 -3.20 11.27 -9.86
N GLU A 70 -2.50 11.20 -8.72
CA GLU A 70 -1.21 11.86 -8.48
C GLU A 70 -0.13 11.33 -9.44
N ASP A 71 -0.05 10.01 -9.59
CA ASP A 71 0.93 9.34 -10.43
C ASP A 71 0.49 9.27 -11.90
N LYS A 72 -0.80 9.50 -12.20
CA LYS A 72 -1.42 9.31 -13.53
C LYS A 72 -1.26 7.87 -14.02
N ASP A 73 -1.58 6.92 -13.16
CA ASP A 73 -1.46 5.50 -13.46
C ASP A 73 -2.83 4.83 -13.62
N ASN A 74 -2.85 3.49 -13.69
CA ASN A 74 -4.07 2.70 -13.73
C ASN A 74 -5.19 3.26 -14.63
N LEU A 75 -4.82 3.74 -15.83
CA LEU A 75 -5.68 4.56 -16.70
C LEU A 75 -6.99 3.87 -17.14
N GLN A 76 -7.11 2.58 -16.88
CA GLN A 76 -8.30 1.77 -17.18
C GLN A 76 -9.31 1.72 -16.05
N ALA A 77 -8.94 2.13 -14.83
CA ALA A 77 -9.86 2.22 -13.70
C ALA A 77 -10.99 3.20 -13.99
N SER A 78 -12.17 2.94 -13.44
CA SER A 78 -13.36 3.78 -13.59
C SER A 78 -13.11 5.21 -13.15
N TRP A 79 -12.41 5.43 -12.03
CA TRP A 79 -12.10 6.76 -11.53
C TRP A 79 -11.16 7.54 -12.45
N MET A 80 -10.23 6.87 -13.14
CA MET A 80 -9.32 7.50 -14.11
C MET A 80 -9.99 7.90 -15.43
N LYS A 81 -11.23 7.45 -15.67
CA LYS A 81 -12.04 7.83 -16.84
C LYS A 81 -12.91 9.07 -16.60
N LEU A 82 -12.96 9.56 -15.36
CA LEU A 82 -13.72 10.74 -14.99
C LEU A 82 -12.89 12.02 -15.15
N ASP A 83 -13.55 13.17 -15.08
CA ASP A 83 -12.84 14.43 -14.83
C ASP A 83 -12.06 14.31 -13.50
N PRO A 84 -10.76 14.68 -13.46
CA PRO A 84 -9.96 14.56 -12.24
C PRO A 84 -10.59 15.23 -11.02
N SER A 85 -11.27 16.38 -11.19
CA SER A 85 -11.96 17.08 -10.10
C SER A 85 -13.11 16.25 -9.52
N ILE A 86 -13.83 15.52 -10.37
CA ILE A 86 -14.91 14.62 -9.95
C ILE A 86 -14.32 13.41 -9.22
N ALA A 87 -13.26 12.80 -9.75
CA ALA A 87 -12.59 11.66 -9.13
C ALA A 87 -12.02 12.02 -7.76
N THR A 88 -11.32 13.16 -7.65
CA THR A 88 -10.79 13.68 -6.37
C THR A 88 -11.89 13.94 -5.35
N ASN A 89 -13.03 14.53 -5.76
CA ASN A 89 -14.15 14.74 -4.86
C ASN A 89 -14.77 13.41 -4.39
N ALA A 90 -14.88 12.43 -5.28
CA ALA A 90 -15.39 11.10 -4.95
C ALA A 90 -14.46 10.34 -3.99
N ALA A 91 -13.15 10.38 -4.21
CA ALA A 91 -12.15 9.86 -3.27
C ALA A 91 -12.22 10.55 -1.90
N THR A 92 -12.39 11.88 -1.88
CA THR A 92 -12.60 12.65 -0.64
C THR A 92 -13.86 12.21 0.12
N ALA A 93 -14.93 11.88 -0.59
CA ALA A 93 -16.15 11.34 0.02
C ALA A 93 -15.90 9.96 0.65
N LEU A 94 -15.19 9.05 -0.05
CA LEU A 94 -14.79 7.75 0.50
C LEU A 94 -13.90 7.88 1.73
N TYR A 95 -12.90 8.75 1.66
CA TYR A 95 -12.03 9.08 2.79
C TYR A 95 -12.86 9.55 4.00
N THR A 96 -13.73 10.54 3.80
CA THR A 96 -14.57 11.09 4.88
C THR A 96 -15.50 10.03 5.47
N LEU A 97 -16.15 9.24 4.62
CA LEU A 97 -17.04 8.16 5.04
C LEU A 97 -16.28 7.07 5.82
N SER A 98 -15.07 6.72 5.38
CA SER A 98 -14.21 5.76 6.09
C SER A 98 -13.93 6.19 7.53
N LEU A 99 -13.63 7.48 7.75
CA LEU A 99 -13.38 8.03 9.08
C LEU A 99 -14.63 8.00 9.95
N GLN A 100 -15.80 8.28 9.38
CA GLN A 100 -17.08 8.17 10.09
C GLN A 100 -17.36 6.73 10.52
N VAL A 101 -17.16 5.77 9.61
CA VAL A 101 -17.34 4.34 9.88
C VAL A 101 -16.39 3.88 10.97
N ILE A 102 -15.08 4.12 10.82
CA ILE A 102 -14.07 3.70 11.81
C ILE A 102 -14.34 4.37 13.17
N GLY A 103 -14.69 5.66 13.18
CA GLY A 103 -15.05 6.38 14.39
C GLY A 103 -16.30 5.83 15.11
N SER A 104 -17.19 5.14 14.38
CA SER A 104 -18.40 4.54 14.95
C SER A 104 -18.18 3.15 15.56
N VAL A 105 -17.06 2.49 15.26
CA VAL A 105 -16.75 1.14 15.75
C VAL A 105 -16.59 1.10 17.26
N SER A 106 -16.07 2.17 17.86
CA SER A 106 -15.80 2.27 19.29
C SER A 106 -16.06 3.68 19.80
N ASN A 107 -16.62 3.78 21.00
CA ASN A 107 -16.77 5.07 21.70
C ASN A 107 -15.43 5.64 22.18
N HIS A 108 -14.34 4.88 22.09
CA HIS A 108 -13.01 5.36 22.49
C HIS A 108 -12.37 6.14 21.33
N PRO A 109 -12.05 7.44 21.49
CA PRO A 109 -11.54 8.28 20.39
C PRO A 109 -10.16 7.85 19.86
N LYS A 110 -9.52 6.90 20.52
CA LYS A 110 -8.15 6.46 20.21
C LYS A 110 -8.09 5.67 18.91
N LEU A 111 -9.14 4.90 18.56
CA LEU A 111 -9.19 4.15 17.30
C LEU A 111 -9.16 5.11 16.09
N LEU A 112 -9.98 6.16 16.11
CA LEU A 112 -9.97 7.22 15.10
C LEU A 112 -8.65 8.00 15.12
N SER A 113 -8.12 8.32 16.30
CA SER A 113 -6.82 9.01 16.43
C SER A 113 -5.68 8.20 15.81
N LEU A 114 -5.64 6.88 16.00
CA LEU A 114 -4.64 5.99 15.38
C LEU A 114 -4.81 5.95 13.86
N THR A 115 -6.05 5.88 13.38
CA THR A 115 -6.37 5.93 11.95
C THR A 115 -5.80 7.20 11.32
N LEU A 116 -6.11 8.36 11.89
CA LEU A 116 -5.61 9.65 11.41
C LEU A 116 -4.08 9.74 11.50
N GLN A 117 -3.47 9.21 12.56
CA GLN A 117 -2.03 9.20 12.73
C GLN A 117 -1.32 8.43 11.61
N TYR A 118 -1.74 7.19 11.33
CA TYR A 118 -1.11 6.37 10.27
C TYR A 118 -1.44 6.91 8.88
N SER A 119 -2.66 7.40 8.62
CA SER A 119 -2.97 8.09 7.36
C SER A 119 -2.09 9.30 7.13
N LEU A 120 -1.83 10.10 8.17
CA LEU A 120 -0.95 11.26 8.07
C LEU A 120 0.51 10.87 7.77
N GLN A 121 1.01 9.79 8.39
CA GLN A 121 2.33 9.26 8.07
C GLN A 121 2.42 8.80 6.61
N SER A 122 1.39 8.13 6.11
CA SER A 122 1.31 7.74 4.70
C SER A 122 1.39 8.94 3.77
N LEU A 123 0.61 9.98 4.04
CA LEU A 123 0.58 11.21 3.25
C LEU A 123 1.94 11.94 3.28
N GLN A 124 2.65 11.91 4.41
CA GLN A 124 4.01 12.44 4.51
C GLN A 124 4.99 11.63 3.64
N GLY A 125 4.88 10.30 3.65
CA GLY A 125 5.64 9.42 2.76
C GLY A 125 5.37 9.71 1.28
N GLN A 126 4.08 9.82 0.90
CA GLN A 126 3.66 10.19 -0.46
C GLN A 126 4.25 11.53 -0.90
N HIS A 127 4.25 12.53 -0.02
CA HIS A 127 4.83 13.83 -0.33
C HIS A 127 6.34 13.76 -0.60
N VAL A 128 7.07 12.93 0.14
CA VAL A 128 8.51 12.69 -0.10
C VAL A 128 8.72 12.00 -1.45
N ASP A 129 7.87 11.02 -1.76
CA ASP A 129 7.91 10.23 -3.00
C ASP A 129 7.70 11.11 -4.25
N LEU A 130 6.60 11.87 -4.28
CA LEU A 130 6.26 12.79 -5.37
C LEU A 130 7.31 13.87 -5.62
N ASN A 131 7.95 14.37 -4.55
CA ASN A 131 9.00 15.38 -4.68
C ASN A 131 10.40 14.80 -4.97
N LEU A 132 10.55 13.47 -5.00
CA LEU A 132 11.82 12.78 -5.29
C LEU A 132 12.97 13.23 -4.37
N THR A 133 12.66 13.49 -3.10
CA THR A 133 13.65 14.06 -2.15
C THR A 133 14.53 13.02 -1.48
N ALA A 134 14.14 11.75 -1.49
CA ALA A 134 15.02 10.65 -1.08
C ALA A 134 16.19 10.51 -2.08
N SER A 135 17.41 10.47 -1.57
CA SER A 135 18.63 10.51 -2.40
C SER A 135 19.59 9.34 -2.16
N SER A 136 19.34 8.55 -1.12
CA SER A 136 20.08 7.33 -0.77
C SER A 136 19.13 6.15 -0.56
N GLU A 137 19.61 4.91 -0.73
CA GLU A 137 18.84 3.69 -0.46
C GLU A 137 18.17 3.71 0.91
N SER A 138 18.89 4.13 1.95
CA SER A 138 18.34 4.26 3.30
C SER A 138 17.19 5.26 3.38
N GLU A 139 17.31 6.42 2.74
CA GLU A 139 16.23 7.42 2.71
C GLU A 139 15.01 6.90 1.95
N TYR A 140 15.20 6.13 0.88
CA TYR A 140 14.09 5.47 0.18
C TYR A 140 13.39 4.45 1.05
N ILE A 141 14.13 3.61 1.77
CA ILE A 141 13.53 2.63 2.69
C ILE A 141 12.74 3.34 3.80
N GLU A 142 13.24 4.45 4.33
CA GLU A 142 12.48 5.25 5.31
C GLU A 142 11.24 5.92 4.70
N MET A 143 11.32 6.41 3.46
CA MET A 143 10.15 6.91 2.72
C MET A 143 9.09 5.81 2.58
N ILE A 144 9.47 4.60 2.14
CA ILE A 144 8.56 3.47 1.96
C ILE A 144 7.92 3.06 3.30
N LYS A 145 8.70 3.05 4.39
CA LYS A 145 8.18 2.80 5.75
C LYS A 145 7.15 3.85 6.20
N LEU A 146 7.25 5.08 5.70
CA LEU A 146 6.26 6.13 5.94
C LEU A 146 5.05 6.01 5.01
N LYS A 147 5.23 5.77 3.71
CA LYS A 147 4.17 5.60 2.70
C LYS A 147 3.43 4.27 2.92
N SER A 148 3.81 3.22 2.20
CA SER A 148 3.13 1.92 2.25
C SER A 148 3.25 1.23 3.61
N GLY A 149 4.38 1.43 4.31
CA GLY A 149 4.62 0.86 5.63
C GLY A 149 3.57 1.29 6.66
N SER A 150 3.20 2.56 6.69
CA SER A 150 2.18 3.05 7.63
C SER A 150 0.76 2.60 7.23
N LEU A 151 0.46 2.51 5.93
CA LEU A 151 -0.83 1.99 5.45
C LEU A 151 -1.03 0.52 5.81
N VAL A 152 0.00 -0.32 5.74
CA VAL A 152 -0.07 -1.73 6.19
C VAL A 152 -0.09 -1.86 7.71
N THR A 153 0.58 -0.93 8.41
CA THR A 153 0.55 -0.86 9.88
C THR A 153 -0.83 -0.51 10.41
N LEU A 154 -1.54 0.40 9.73
CA LEU A 154 -2.87 0.89 10.13
C LEU A 154 -3.86 -0.26 10.44
N PRO A 155 -4.23 -1.17 9.51
CA PRO A 155 -5.16 -2.25 9.81
C PRO A 155 -4.64 -3.19 10.88
N SER A 156 -3.33 -3.46 10.87
CA SER A 156 -2.68 -4.36 11.82
C SER A 156 -2.86 -3.86 13.25
N ILE A 157 -2.59 -2.57 13.49
CA ILE A 157 -2.73 -1.94 14.81
C ILE A 157 -4.19 -1.72 15.19
N LEU A 158 -5.06 -1.29 14.26
CA LEU A 158 -6.47 -1.09 14.58
C LEU A 158 -7.15 -2.42 14.94
N GLY A 159 -6.79 -3.53 14.28
CA GLY A 159 -7.25 -4.87 14.63
C GLY A 159 -6.84 -5.29 16.05
N VAL A 160 -5.58 -5.08 16.42
CA VAL A 160 -5.11 -5.33 17.79
C VAL A 160 -5.84 -4.44 18.79
N TYR A 161 -5.90 -3.13 18.52
CA TYR A 161 -6.51 -2.16 19.42
C TYR A 161 -8.00 -2.46 19.64
N LEU A 162 -8.72 -2.89 18.62
CA LEU A 162 -10.11 -3.29 18.76
C LEU A 162 -10.28 -4.55 19.65
N ALA A 163 -9.31 -5.47 19.63
CA ALA A 163 -9.34 -6.68 20.44
C ALA A 163 -8.96 -6.43 21.91
N THR A 164 -7.97 -5.56 22.16
CA THR A 164 -7.33 -5.44 23.48
C THR A 164 -7.51 -4.08 24.15
N GLY A 165 -7.82 -3.03 23.40
CA GLY A 165 -7.78 -1.64 23.86
C GLY A 165 -6.37 -1.04 23.96
N GLU A 166 -5.34 -1.76 23.52
CA GLU A 166 -3.93 -1.36 23.61
C GLU A 166 -3.22 -1.48 22.26
N CYS A 167 -2.27 -0.57 21.99
CA CYS A 167 -1.37 -0.70 20.86
C CYS A 167 -0.28 -1.73 21.17
N ASN A 168 0.24 -2.38 20.13
CA ASN A 168 1.35 -3.33 20.26
C ASN A 168 2.54 -2.90 19.39
N GLU A 169 3.62 -2.45 20.03
CA GLU A 169 4.82 -1.96 19.34
C GLU A 169 5.47 -3.02 18.44
N THR A 170 5.38 -4.30 18.81
CA THR A 170 5.92 -5.38 17.96
C THR A 170 5.11 -5.54 16.69
N VAL A 171 3.78 -5.43 16.77
CA VAL A 171 2.89 -5.44 15.59
C VAL A 171 3.17 -4.24 14.70
N GLU A 172 3.36 -3.06 15.28
CA GLU A 172 3.77 -1.88 14.54
C GLU A 172 5.11 -2.09 13.83
N GLU A 173 6.13 -2.61 14.52
CA GLU A 173 7.46 -2.84 13.96
C GLU A 173 7.43 -3.79 12.75
N TYR A 174 6.82 -4.98 12.88
CA TYR A 174 6.88 -5.95 11.78
C TYR A 174 5.97 -5.57 10.60
N SER A 175 4.83 -4.92 10.86
CA SER A 175 3.89 -4.55 9.79
C SER A 175 4.44 -3.44 8.88
N ARG A 176 5.31 -2.57 9.41
CA ARG A 176 6.10 -1.65 8.59
C ARG A 176 6.94 -2.38 7.54
N TYR A 177 7.61 -3.47 7.94
CA TYR A 177 8.41 -4.26 7.01
C TYR A 177 7.57 -5.00 5.98
N LEU A 178 6.35 -5.43 6.34
CA LEU A 178 5.40 -5.97 5.36
C LEU A 178 5.08 -4.92 4.28
N GLY A 179 4.77 -3.67 4.67
CA GLY A 179 4.53 -2.62 3.69
C GLY A 179 5.75 -2.30 2.80
N VAL A 180 6.97 -2.45 3.33
CA VAL A 180 8.21 -2.37 2.52
C VAL A 180 8.29 -3.50 1.49
N VAL A 181 7.95 -4.73 1.88
CA VAL A 181 7.93 -5.89 0.98
C VAL A 181 6.92 -5.67 -0.15
N GLU A 182 5.70 -5.25 0.17
CA GLU A 182 4.64 -4.98 -0.81
C GLU A 182 5.04 -3.88 -1.80
N GLN A 183 5.61 -2.76 -1.32
CA GLN A 183 6.05 -1.69 -2.22
C GLN A 183 7.13 -2.15 -3.17
N ILE A 184 8.15 -2.87 -2.70
CA ILE A 184 9.23 -3.36 -3.57
C ILE A 184 8.69 -4.38 -4.58
N ALA A 185 7.72 -5.21 -4.18
CA ALA A 185 7.07 -6.14 -5.10
C ALA A 185 6.28 -5.40 -6.20
N ASN A 186 5.55 -4.36 -5.83
CA ASN A 186 4.82 -3.50 -6.77
C ASN A 186 5.77 -2.76 -7.72
N ASP A 187 6.81 -2.13 -7.20
CA ASP A 187 7.84 -1.44 -7.99
C ASP A 187 8.48 -2.41 -8.98
N HIS A 188 8.84 -3.61 -8.52
CA HIS A 188 9.42 -4.65 -9.37
C HIS A 188 8.47 -5.09 -10.48
N TYR A 189 7.18 -5.27 -10.18
CA TYR A 189 6.17 -5.62 -11.17
C TYR A 189 5.98 -4.51 -12.22
N GLY A 190 5.95 -3.25 -11.77
CA GLY A 190 5.74 -2.10 -12.66
C GLY A 190 6.86 -1.89 -13.69
N LEU A 191 8.09 -2.37 -13.41
CA LEU A 191 9.19 -2.38 -14.40
C LEU A 191 8.84 -3.11 -15.71
N TYR A 192 7.90 -4.05 -15.69
CA TYR A 192 7.50 -4.80 -16.89
C TYR A 192 6.41 -4.11 -17.71
N TYR A 193 5.79 -3.06 -17.16
CA TYR A 193 4.69 -2.34 -17.78
C TYR A 193 5.05 -0.85 -17.88
N PRO A 194 6.07 -0.51 -18.69
CA PRO A 194 6.52 0.86 -18.83
C PRO A 194 5.37 1.72 -19.35
N ASN A 195 4.87 2.60 -18.49
CA ASN A 195 3.98 3.68 -18.90
C ASN A 195 4.80 4.92 -19.21
N ASN A 196 4.33 5.70 -20.18
CA ASN A 196 5.11 6.72 -20.88
C ASN A 196 5.50 7.96 -20.05
N ASN A 197 5.19 8.01 -18.75
CA ASN A 197 5.58 9.14 -17.93
C ASN A 197 5.99 8.63 -16.55
N ASP A 198 7.23 8.96 -16.19
CA ASP A 198 7.71 9.01 -14.80
C ASP A 198 8.27 7.73 -14.17
N PHE A 199 9.19 7.07 -14.88
CA PHE A 199 10.00 5.96 -14.33
C PHE A 199 10.74 6.33 -13.03
N LYS A 200 11.15 7.60 -12.87
CA LYS A 200 11.94 8.06 -11.73
C LYS A 200 11.12 8.10 -10.44
N THR A 201 9.88 8.60 -10.48
CA THR A 201 8.98 8.61 -9.31
C THR A 201 8.50 7.20 -9.00
N ARG A 202 8.04 6.46 -10.00
CA ARG A 202 7.40 5.16 -9.82
C ARG A 202 8.34 4.02 -9.43
N HIS A 203 9.63 4.13 -9.75
CA HIS A 203 10.59 3.05 -9.56
C HIS A 203 11.90 3.54 -8.95
N ALA A 204 11.80 4.34 -7.88
CA ALA A 204 12.94 5.12 -7.42
C ALA A 204 14.16 4.26 -6.99
N LEU A 205 13.95 3.11 -6.34
CA LEU A 205 15.05 2.17 -6.04
C LEU A 205 15.72 1.64 -7.31
N ALA A 206 14.91 1.21 -8.29
CA ALA A 206 15.42 0.71 -9.56
C ALA A 206 16.15 1.80 -10.35
N PHE A 207 15.59 3.01 -10.39
CA PHE A 207 16.19 4.16 -11.04
C PHE A 207 17.55 4.52 -10.43
N ASN A 208 17.64 4.59 -9.10
CA ASN A 208 18.91 4.92 -8.43
C ASN A 208 19.97 3.84 -8.63
N TYR A 209 19.57 2.57 -8.65
CA TYR A 209 20.48 1.48 -9.01
C TYR A 209 21.01 1.67 -10.45
N LEU A 210 20.10 1.82 -11.43
CA LEU A 210 20.45 1.93 -12.84
C LEU A 210 21.30 3.17 -13.15
N LYS A 211 21.11 4.27 -12.41
CA LYS A 211 21.87 5.53 -12.54
C LYS A 211 23.38 5.35 -12.35
N ASN A 212 23.81 4.29 -11.66
CA ASN A 212 25.23 3.95 -11.53
C ASN A 212 25.86 3.44 -12.84
N LYS A 213 25.04 3.06 -13.83
CA LYS A 213 25.48 2.64 -15.18
C LYS A 213 26.54 1.52 -15.15
N PHE A 214 26.34 0.52 -14.28
CA PHE A 214 27.29 -0.58 -14.10
C PHE A 214 27.59 -1.38 -15.37
N ASN A 215 26.66 -1.39 -16.33
CA ASN A 215 26.82 -2.05 -17.62
C ASN A 215 25.99 -1.36 -18.72
N GLN A 216 26.17 -1.82 -19.97
CA GLN A 216 25.44 -1.28 -21.12
C GLN A 216 23.92 -1.44 -20.98
N SER A 217 23.44 -2.57 -20.44
CA SER A 217 22.01 -2.80 -20.24
C SER A 217 21.40 -1.80 -19.24
N SER A 218 22.15 -1.32 -18.24
CA SER A 218 21.71 -0.21 -17.37
C SER A 218 21.53 1.10 -18.14
N ILE A 219 22.45 1.41 -19.06
CA ILE A 219 22.39 2.62 -19.90
C ILE A 219 21.20 2.51 -20.87
N ASP A 220 21.04 1.36 -21.52
CA ASP A 220 19.95 1.10 -22.46
C ASP A 220 18.58 1.25 -21.79
N LEU A 221 18.43 0.73 -20.56
CA LEU A 221 17.20 0.89 -19.77
C LEU A 221 16.93 2.34 -19.41
N LEU A 222 17.93 3.09 -18.92
CA LEU A 222 17.74 4.51 -18.60
C LEU A 222 17.27 5.31 -19.83
N ASN A 223 17.89 5.06 -20.99
CA ASN A 223 17.51 5.73 -22.24
C ASN A 223 16.11 5.29 -22.71
N PHE A 224 15.76 4.02 -22.54
CA PHE A 224 14.42 3.50 -22.86
C PHE A 224 13.33 4.18 -22.02
N TYR A 225 13.51 4.23 -20.69
CA TYR A 225 12.55 4.87 -19.80
C TYR A 225 12.50 6.40 -19.95
N ALA A 226 13.60 7.02 -20.38
CA ALA A 226 13.63 8.44 -20.74
C ALA A 226 13.04 8.74 -22.13
N GLN A 227 12.62 7.70 -22.88
CA GLN A 227 12.16 7.80 -24.27
C GLN A 227 13.21 8.36 -25.25
N GLU A 228 14.48 8.25 -24.88
CA GLU A 228 15.61 8.70 -25.70
C GLU A 228 16.10 7.60 -26.66
N ASN A 229 15.66 6.36 -26.47
CA ASN A 229 16.06 5.24 -27.31
C ASN A 229 15.00 4.12 -27.41
N HIS A 230 14.73 3.65 -28.63
CA HIS A 230 13.76 2.58 -28.92
C HIS A 230 14.39 1.18 -29.12
N MET A 231 15.63 0.98 -28.64
CA MET A 231 16.33 -0.30 -28.79
C MET A 231 15.63 -1.48 -28.09
N ILE A 232 14.79 -1.22 -27.09
CA ILE A 232 13.97 -2.24 -26.43
C ILE A 232 12.63 -2.34 -27.17
N ASN A 233 12.47 -3.43 -27.94
CA ASN A 233 11.37 -3.53 -28.92
C ASN A 233 10.16 -4.33 -28.43
N ASN A 234 10.33 -5.15 -27.39
CA ASN A 234 9.25 -5.98 -26.85
C ASN A 234 9.52 -6.34 -25.37
N LEU A 235 8.54 -6.98 -24.74
CA LEU A 235 8.60 -7.36 -23.34
C LEU A 235 9.71 -8.37 -23.02
N GLU A 236 10.05 -9.28 -23.94
CA GLU A 236 11.12 -10.27 -23.71
C GLU A 236 12.51 -9.63 -23.73
N ASP A 237 12.72 -8.68 -24.64
CA ASP A 237 13.93 -7.85 -24.69
C ASP A 237 14.06 -7.00 -23.41
N LEU A 238 12.97 -6.37 -22.96
CA LEU A 238 12.92 -5.63 -21.70
C LEU A 238 13.29 -6.53 -20.50
N LYS A 239 12.71 -7.72 -20.41
CA LYS A 239 13.03 -8.70 -19.36
C LYS A 239 14.50 -9.11 -19.41
N GLY A 240 15.06 -9.30 -20.61
CA GLY A 240 16.48 -9.58 -20.81
C GLY A 240 17.36 -8.47 -20.25
N LYS A 241 17.10 -7.23 -20.67
CA LYS A 241 17.84 -6.04 -20.22
C LYS A 241 17.72 -5.81 -18.72
N LEU A 242 16.53 -5.96 -18.15
CA LEU A 242 16.31 -5.87 -16.70
C LEU A 242 17.17 -6.90 -15.94
N ARG A 243 17.23 -8.16 -16.40
CA ARG A 243 18.07 -9.20 -15.78
C ARG A 243 19.56 -8.95 -15.94
N GLU A 244 19.99 -8.56 -17.13
CA GLU A 244 21.40 -8.27 -17.44
C GLU A 244 21.92 -7.06 -16.69
N SER A 245 21.07 -6.05 -16.47
CA SER A 245 21.45 -4.85 -15.74
C SER A 245 21.79 -5.12 -14.27
N GLY A 246 21.24 -6.18 -13.67
CA GLY A 246 21.36 -6.49 -12.24
C GLY A 246 20.25 -5.88 -11.36
N VAL A 247 19.36 -5.04 -11.92
CA VAL A 247 18.36 -4.31 -11.12
C VAL A 247 17.33 -5.24 -10.45
N ILE A 248 16.96 -6.33 -11.12
CA ILE A 248 16.02 -7.31 -10.59
C ILE A 248 16.63 -8.05 -9.39
N GLN A 249 17.91 -8.40 -9.48
CA GLN A 249 18.65 -9.05 -8.41
C GLN A 249 18.79 -8.11 -7.21
N TYR A 250 19.09 -6.83 -7.48
CA TYR A 250 19.13 -5.79 -6.46
C TYR A 250 17.80 -5.65 -5.72
N LEU A 251 16.69 -5.44 -6.42
CA LEU A 251 15.36 -5.31 -5.78
C LEU A 251 14.99 -6.55 -4.97
N ASN A 252 15.33 -7.75 -5.45
CA ASN A 252 15.10 -8.99 -4.71
C ASN A 252 15.94 -9.07 -3.43
N VAL A 253 17.19 -8.58 -3.44
CA VAL A 253 18.01 -8.51 -2.21
C VAL A 253 17.35 -7.58 -1.20
N ILE A 254 16.94 -6.38 -1.61
CA ILE A 254 16.28 -5.42 -0.70
C ILE A 254 14.96 -5.98 -0.16
N LYS A 255 14.15 -6.61 -1.02
CA LYS A 255 12.90 -7.28 -0.59
C LYS A 255 13.18 -8.36 0.45
N ASN A 256 14.17 -9.22 0.21
CA ASN A 256 14.53 -10.29 1.15
C ASN A 256 15.07 -9.75 2.48
N LEU A 257 15.83 -8.65 2.47
CA LEU A 257 16.24 -7.99 3.71
C LEU A 257 15.03 -7.49 4.51
N ALA A 258 14.01 -6.92 3.84
CA ALA A 258 12.76 -6.53 4.50
C ALA A 258 11.99 -7.75 5.06
N VAL A 259 11.95 -8.87 4.33
CA VAL A 259 11.36 -10.14 4.81
C VAL A 259 12.08 -10.67 6.06
N GLU A 260 13.41 -10.65 6.08
CA GLU A 260 14.16 -11.09 7.26
C GLU A 260 13.93 -10.15 8.45
N ASN A 261 13.89 -8.83 8.23
CA ASN A 261 13.53 -7.88 9.28
C ASN A 261 12.10 -8.09 9.82
N PHE A 262 11.14 -8.40 8.95
CA PHE A 262 9.80 -8.83 9.34
C PHE A 262 9.86 -10.08 10.24
N LYS A 263 10.57 -11.13 9.83
CA LYS A 263 10.68 -12.37 10.61
C LYS A 263 11.32 -12.13 11.97
N GLU A 264 12.41 -11.37 12.04
CA GLU A 264 13.11 -11.07 13.28
C GLU A 264 12.27 -10.23 14.25
N SER A 265 11.55 -9.23 13.75
CA SER A 265 10.61 -8.44 14.57
C SER A 265 9.40 -9.27 15.00
N PHE A 266 8.82 -10.09 14.12
CA PHE A 266 7.69 -10.97 14.44
C PHE A 266 8.04 -12.02 15.52
N LYS A 267 9.27 -12.52 15.57
CA LYS A 267 9.71 -13.45 16.64
C LYS A 267 9.50 -12.87 18.04
N LYS A 268 9.62 -11.55 18.21
CA LYS A 268 9.42 -10.86 19.49
C LYS A 268 7.96 -10.85 19.95
N LEU A 269 7.00 -11.16 19.07
CA LEU A 269 5.57 -11.12 19.35
C LEU A 269 5.22 -12.13 20.44
N ARG A 270 4.61 -11.63 21.51
CA ARG A 270 4.16 -12.43 22.66
C ARG A 270 2.70 -12.80 22.51
N LEU A 271 2.46 -13.97 21.93
CA LEU A 271 1.17 -14.66 21.88
C LEU A 271 1.43 -16.15 22.17
N ASP A 272 0.39 -16.91 22.47
CA ASP A 272 0.51 -18.38 22.43
C ASP A 272 0.92 -18.83 21.02
N GLU A 273 1.64 -19.95 21.00
CA GLU A 273 2.22 -20.49 19.77
C GLU A 273 1.17 -20.83 18.71
N GLN A 274 -0.04 -21.24 19.11
CA GLN A 274 -1.08 -21.58 18.13
C GLN A 274 -1.58 -20.34 17.39
N ARG A 275 -1.97 -19.28 18.11
CA ARG A 275 -2.41 -18.01 17.49
C ARG A 275 -1.26 -17.31 16.75
N LYS A 276 -0.04 -17.33 17.31
CA LYS A 276 1.15 -16.77 16.65
C LYS A 276 1.45 -17.44 15.31
N ASN A 277 1.46 -18.78 15.28
CA ASN A 277 1.72 -19.52 14.04
C ASN A 277 0.60 -19.33 13.02
N LYS A 278 -0.66 -19.29 13.46
CA LYS A 278 -1.80 -19.01 12.57
C LYS A 278 -1.68 -17.62 11.95
N LEU A 279 -1.34 -16.59 12.74
CA LEU A 279 -1.11 -15.24 12.23
C LEU A 279 0.04 -15.22 11.22
N LEU A 280 1.17 -15.84 11.54
CA LEU A 280 2.34 -15.90 10.64
C LEU A 280 1.98 -16.52 9.28
N ILE A 281 1.26 -17.64 9.27
CA ILE A 281 0.82 -18.28 8.03
C ILE A 281 -0.04 -17.34 7.18
N GLN A 282 -0.93 -16.56 7.81
CA GLN A 282 -1.77 -15.62 7.07
C GLN A 282 -0.96 -14.46 6.50
N LEU A 283 -0.04 -13.88 7.28
CA LEU A 283 0.80 -12.76 6.84
C LEU A 283 1.77 -13.15 5.70
N LEU A 284 2.21 -14.40 5.66
CA LEU A 284 3.10 -14.90 4.60
C LEU A 284 2.37 -15.31 3.31
N ARG A 285 1.03 -15.34 3.26
CA ARG A 285 0.31 -15.70 2.03
C ARG A 285 0.44 -14.65 0.91
N GLY A 286 0.82 -13.42 1.25
CA GLY A 286 1.02 -12.32 0.29
C GLY A 286 2.47 -12.06 -0.13
N ILE A 287 3.45 -12.71 0.51
CA ILE A 287 4.90 -12.46 0.33
C ILE A 287 5.56 -13.53 -0.55
#